data_AF-A0A350FZJ5-F1
#
_entry.id   AF-A0A350FZJ5-F1
#
_cell.length_a   1.000
_cell.length_b   1.000
_cell.length_c   1.000
_cell.angle_alpha   90.00
_cell.angle_beta   90.00
_cell.angle_gamma   90.00
#
_symmetry.space_group_name_H-M   'P 1'
#
loop_
_entity.id
_entity.type
_entity.pdbx_description
1 polymer ?
#
loop_
_entity_poly.entity_id
_entity_poly.type
_entity_poly.pdbx_seq_one_letter_code
_entity_poly.pdbx_strand_id
1 'polypeptide(L)'
;MKSATTGTLSGCIVWFILFGILSLCVFTVVMIGGGISATSGLAVRTVAPIVCPENTTTNIRTYATTSTDEFGNRQPSTGYVLQCLDSDGNVVKEDPVAYAFIWMGILAVIGVVIAGLLAFVFAAPAGILIAKLINRMKKPNVAQYIEPR
;
A
#
# COMPACT_ATOMS: atom_id res chain seq x y z
N MET A 1 -26.87 -20.29 -24.87
CA MET A 1 -26.48 -19.19 -23.95
C MET A 1 -25.49 -19.61 -22.84
N LYS A 2 -24.67 -20.66 -23.01
CA LYS A 2 -23.74 -21.15 -21.95
C LYS A 2 -22.30 -20.60 -22.04
N SER A 3 -21.92 -20.00 -23.17
CA SER A 3 -20.52 -19.63 -23.44
C SER A 3 -20.11 -18.25 -22.92
N ALA A 4 -21.06 -17.32 -22.75
CA ALA A 4 -20.75 -15.98 -22.25
C ALA A 4 -20.40 -16.03 -20.76
N THR A 5 -21.19 -16.78 -19.97
CA THR A 5 -21.04 -16.92 -18.51
C THR A 5 -19.67 -17.48 -18.10
N THR A 6 -19.12 -18.43 -18.86
CA THR A 6 -17.79 -19.02 -18.58
C THR A 6 -16.65 -18.04 -18.87
N GLY A 7 -16.79 -17.19 -19.89
CA GLY A 7 -15.80 -16.16 -20.23
C GLY A 7 -15.76 -15.02 -19.22
N THR A 8 -16.94 -14.57 -18.74
CA THR A 8 -17.03 -13.50 -17.74
C THR A 8 -16.55 -13.96 -16.36
N LEU A 9 -16.85 -15.20 -15.96
CA LEU A 9 -16.36 -15.77 -14.70
C LEU A 9 -14.82 -15.87 -14.66
N SER A 10 -14.21 -16.25 -15.79
CA SER A 10 -12.74 -16.30 -15.91
C SER A 10 -12.09 -14.92 -15.82
N GLY A 11 -12.72 -13.88 -16.37
CA GLY A 11 -12.19 -12.51 -16.33
C GLY A 11 -12.18 -11.91 -14.92
N CYS A 12 -13.25 -12.12 -14.17
CA CYS A 12 -13.32 -11.67 -12.77
C CYS A 12 -12.28 -12.36 -11.89
N ILE A 13 -12.08 -13.66 -12.05
CA ILE A 13 -11.06 -14.41 -11.28
C ILE A 13 -9.65 -13.89 -11.58
N VAL A 14 -9.33 -13.68 -12.87
CA VAL A 14 -8.02 -13.12 -13.27
C VAL A 14 -7.81 -11.72 -12.71
N TRP A 15 -8.86 -10.88 -12.73
CA TRP A 15 -8.80 -9.55 -12.13
C TRP A 15 -8.54 -9.59 -10.63
N PHE A 16 -9.24 -10.44 -9.87
CA PHE A 16 -9.01 -10.56 -8.42
C PHE A 16 -7.58 -11.02 -8.09
N ILE A 17 -7.04 -11.96 -8.87
CA ILE A 17 -5.66 -12.43 -8.69
C ILE A 17 -4.65 -11.31 -8.96
N LEU A 18 -4.82 -10.58 -10.08
CA LEU A 18 -3.97 -9.43 -10.41
C LEU A 18 -4.07 -8.32 -9.37
N PHE A 19 -5.29 -8.00 -8.93
CA PHE A 19 -5.53 -7.02 -7.90
C PHE A 19 -4.85 -7.40 -6.59
N GLY A 20 -4.92 -8.67 -6.17
CA GLY A 20 -4.24 -9.16 -4.98
C GLY A 20 -2.71 -8.99 -5.07
N ILE A 21 -2.10 -9.39 -6.18
CA ILE A 21 -0.65 -9.28 -6.41
C ILE A 21 -0.22 -7.80 -6.43
N LEU A 22 -0.93 -6.96 -7.18
CA LEU A 22 -0.64 -5.53 -7.28
C LEU A 22 -0.83 -4.83 -5.94
N SER A 23 -1.89 -5.15 -5.20
CA SER A 23 -2.15 -4.55 -3.88
C SER A 23 -1.06 -4.90 -2.88
N LEU A 24 -0.53 -6.13 -2.92
CA LEU A 24 0.58 -6.53 -2.05
C LEU A 24 1.85 -5.70 -2.33
N CYS A 25 2.15 -5.47 -3.62
CA CYS A 25 3.28 -4.66 -4.05
C CYS A 25 3.08 -3.17 -3.72
N VAL A 26 1.86 -2.66 -3.91
CA VAL A 26 1.54 -1.27 -3.57
C VAL A 26 1.60 -1.06 -2.06
N PHE A 27 1.15 -2.02 -1.26
CA PHE A 27 1.19 -1.92 0.20
C PHE A 27 2.63 -1.80 0.72
N THR A 28 3.58 -2.60 0.21
CA THR A 28 4.98 -2.49 0.64
C THR A 28 5.59 -1.14 0.25
N VAL A 29 5.32 -0.66 -0.96
CA VAL A 29 5.79 0.66 -1.41
C VAL A 29 5.19 1.79 -0.57
N VAL A 30 3.89 1.71 -0.26
CA VAL A 30 3.19 2.70 0.57
C VAL A 30 3.71 2.71 2.00
N MET A 31 3.99 1.55 2.61
CA MET A 31 4.52 1.52 3.98
C MET A 31 5.90 2.16 4.08
N ILE A 32 6.79 1.87 3.11
CA ILE A 32 8.14 2.46 3.08
C ILE A 32 8.05 3.96 2.76
N GLY A 33 7.35 4.33 1.69
CA GLY A 33 7.23 5.73 1.27
C GLY A 33 6.44 6.58 2.25
N GLY A 34 5.41 6.02 2.86
CA GLY A 34 4.58 6.66 3.89
C GLY A 34 5.35 6.90 5.18
N GLY A 35 6.17 5.94 5.63
CA GLY A 35 7.03 6.10 6.79
C GLY A 35 8.05 7.23 6.62
N ILE A 36 8.71 7.32 5.46
CA ILE A 36 9.69 8.36 5.18
C ILE A 36 9.01 9.73 5.01
N SER A 37 7.86 9.77 4.33
CA SER A 37 7.15 11.03 4.07
C SER A 37 6.34 11.55 5.27
N ALA A 38 6.13 10.75 6.31
CA ALA A 38 5.40 11.16 7.51
C ALA A 38 6.06 12.33 8.25
N THR A 39 7.36 12.57 8.10
CA THR A 39 8.04 13.72 8.71
C THR A 39 7.99 14.99 7.85
N SER A 40 7.39 14.91 6.65
CA SER A 40 7.31 16.03 5.73
C SER A 40 6.19 17.02 6.09
N GLY A 41 6.39 18.29 5.73
CA GLY A 41 5.36 19.33 5.90
C GLY A 41 4.08 19.05 5.10
N LEU A 42 4.13 18.20 4.07
CA LEU A 42 2.94 17.76 3.32
C LEU A 42 2.06 16.84 4.15
N ALA A 43 2.65 15.84 4.80
CA ALA A 43 1.93 14.91 5.67
C ALA A 43 1.23 15.68 6.79
N VAL A 44 1.96 16.62 7.41
CA VAL A 44 1.40 17.49 8.46
C VAL A 44 0.24 18.34 7.94
N ARG A 45 0.39 19.05 6.82
CA ARG A 45 -0.71 19.87 6.29
C ARG A 45 -1.96 19.08 5.91
N THR A 46 -1.78 17.84 5.47
CA THR A 46 -2.90 17.00 5.03
C THR A 46 -3.63 16.36 6.21
N VAL A 47 -2.90 15.98 7.26
CA VAL A 47 -3.44 15.30 8.43
C VAL A 47 -3.82 16.27 9.56
N ALA A 48 -3.23 17.46 9.59
CA ALA A 48 -3.49 18.51 10.58
C ALA A 48 -4.98 18.80 10.78
N PRO A 49 -5.81 18.98 9.73
CA PRO A 49 -7.23 19.25 9.91
C PRO A 49 -8.02 18.08 10.54
N ILE A 50 -7.48 16.86 10.48
CA ILE A 50 -8.11 15.65 11.02
C ILE A 50 -7.71 15.47 12.50
N VAL A 51 -6.48 15.82 12.85
CA VAL A 51 -5.92 15.58 14.19
C VAL A 51 -6.10 16.76 15.13
N CYS A 52 -5.93 17.97 14.62
CA CYS A 52 -5.96 19.20 15.40
C CYS A 52 -7.37 19.81 15.46
N PRO A 53 -7.77 20.41 16.60
CA PRO A 53 -9.02 21.16 16.69
C PRO A 53 -9.03 22.39 15.76
N GLU A 54 -10.23 22.86 15.43
CA GLU A 54 -10.41 24.12 14.69
C GLU A 54 -9.72 25.30 15.42
N ASN A 55 -9.22 26.27 14.65
CA ASN A 55 -8.47 27.44 15.12
C ASN A 55 -7.10 27.18 15.79
N THR A 56 -6.55 25.97 15.67
CA THR A 56 -5.19 25.69 16.14
C THR A 56 -4.14 25.74 15.03
N THR A 57 -2.92 26.09 15.38
CA THR A 57 -1.76 26.17 14.48
C THR A 57 -0.88 24.94 14.67
N THR A 58 -0.51 24.25 13.59
CA THR A 58 0.30 23.02 13.69
C THR A 58 1.79 23.31 13.72
N ASN A 59 2.48 22.69 14.68
CA ASN A 59 3.93 22.73 14.80
C ASN A 59 4.50 21.32 14.95
N ILE A 60 5.70 21.06 14.42
CA ILE A 60 6.43 19.82 14.66
C ILE A 60 7.52 20.13 15.67
N ARG A 61 7.41 19.54 16.86
CA ARG A 61 8.47 19.60 17.85
C ARG A 61 9.42 18.44 17.65
N THR A 62 10.69 18.74 17.44
CA THR A 62 11.79 17.78 17.48
C THR A 62 12.44 17.80 18.85
N TYR A 63 12.73 16.63 19.41
CA TYR A 63 13.47 16.52 20.66
C TYR A 63 14.49 15.39 20.59
N ALA A 64 15.62 15.56 21.29
CA ALA A 64 16.62 14.52 21.42
C ALA A 64 16.08 13.40 22.32
N THR A 65 16.21 12.17 21.85
CA THR A 65 15.91 10.95 22.61
C THR A 65 17.06 9.97 22.46
N THR A 66 17.04 8.87 23.20
CA THR A 66 18.03 7.80 23.09
C THR A 66 17.31 6.50 22.76
N SER A 67 17.71 5.84 21.67
CA SER A 67 17.26 4.50 21.35
C SER A 67 18.32 3.50 21.79
N THR A 68 17.90 2.30 22.20
CA THR A 68 18.83 1.21 22.52
C THR A 68 19.02 0.35 21.27
N ASP A 69 20.27 0.05 20.92
CA ASP A 69 20.58 -0.86 19.83
C ASP A 69 20.45 -2.34 20.25
N GLU A 70 20.66 -3.24 19.30
CA GLU A 70 20.57 -4.70 19.48
C GLU A 70 21.58 -5.25 20.51
N PHE A 71 22.62 -4.47 20.83
CA PHE A 71 23.71 -4.81 21.74
C PHE A 71 23.58 -4.10 23.10
N GLY A 72 22.48 -3.37 23.33
CA GLY A 72 22.23 -2.65 24.59
C GLY A 72 22.91 -1.27 24.69
N ASN A 73 23.55 -0.79 23.62
CA ASN A 73 24.16 0.54 23.61
C ASN A 73 23.12 1.62 23.34
N ARG A 74 23.24 2.75 24.04
CA ARG A 74 22.39 3.92 23.80
C ARG A 74 22.92 4.71 22.60
N GLN A 75 22.12 4.81 21.56
CA GLN A 75 22.35 5.65 20.40
C GLN A 75 21.47 6.92 20.49
N PRO A 76 22.01 8.10 20.17
CA PRO A 76 21.20 9.30 20.06
C PRO A 76 20.18 9.13 18.92
N SER A 77 18.95 9.54 19.17
CA SER A 77 17.84 9.49 18.22
C SER A 77 17.03 10.78 18.30
N THR A 78 16.23 11.07 17.28
CA THR A 78 15.36 12.26 17.24
C THR A 78 13.90 11.84 17.25
N GLY A 79 13.16 12.32 18.25
CA GLY A 79 11.71 12.18 18.33
C GLY A 79 11.03 13.33 17.59
N TYR A 80 9.93 13.03 16.92
CA TYR A 80 9.07 14.01 16.24
C TYR A 80 7.67 13.92 16.85
N VAL A 81 7.11 15.05 17.26
CA VAL A 81 5.74 15.13 17.78
C VAL A 81 4.99 16.24 17.06
N LEU A 82 3.78 15.93 16.60
CA LEU A 82 2.85 16.93 16.11
C LEU A 82 2.23 17.66 17.31
N GLN A 83 2.34 18.97 17.36
CA GLN A 83 1.71 19.83 18.35
C GLN A 83 0.66 20.72 17.68
N CYS A 84 -0.53 20.79 18.25
CA CYS A 84 -1.57 21.73 17.89
C CYS A 84 -1.55 22.87 18.92
N LEU A 85 -1.20 24.08 18.47
CA LEU A 85 -1.05 25.28 19.28
C LEU A 85 -2.29 26.16 19.20
N ASP A 86 -2.74 26.72 20.33
CA ASP A 86 -3.80 27.73 20.35
C ASP A 86 -3.30 29.09 19.82
N SER A 87 -4.19 30.09 19.70
CA SER A 87 -3.84 31.47 19.35
C SER A 87 -2.83 32.11 20.31
N ASP A 88 -2.79 31.65 21.56
CA ASP A 88 -1.82 32.10 22.58
C ASP A 88 -0.48 31.34 22.54
N GLY A 89 -0.32 30.39 21.60
CA GLY A 89 0.88 29.56 21.48
C GLY A 89 0.95 28.40 22.49
N ASN A 90 -0.14 28.12 23.22
CA ASN A 90 -0.23 27.02 24.16
C ASN A 90 -0.52 25.69 23.45
N VAL A 91 0.12 24.61 23.89
CA VAL A 91 -0.13 23.27 23.32
C VAL A 91 -1.48 22.75 23.80
N VAL A 92 -2.45 22.69 22.88
CA VAL A 92 -3.80 22.17 23.15
C VAL A 92 -3.84 20.65 23.01
N LYS A 93 -3.03 20.11 22.09
CA LYS A 93 -2.97 18.68 21.80
C LYS A 93 -1.61 18.29 21.24
N GLU A 94 -1.13 17.13 21.66
CA GLU A 94 0.06 16.49 21.10
C GLU A 94 -0.31 15.13 20.51
N ASP A 95 0.22 14.84 19.32
CA ASP A 95 0.10 13.53 18.69
C ASP A 95 1.47 13.03 18.20
N PRO A 96 2.07 12.07 18.92
CA PRO A 96 3.39 11.55 18.56
C PRO A 96 3.34 10.55 17.39
N VAL A 97 2.19 9.91 17.13
CA VAL A 97 2.17 8.66 16.35
C VAL A 97 0.93 8.51 15.46
N ALA A 98 -0.26 8.89 15.92
CA ALA A 98 -1.48 8.64 15.18
C ALA A 98 -1.55 9.46 13.89
N TYR A 99 -0.95 10.66 13.86
CA TYR A 99 -0.82 11.44 12.63
C TYR A 99 -0.09 10.67 11.51
N ALA A 100 0.97 9.93 11.84
CA ALA A 100 1.74 9.15 10.86
C ALA A 100 0.94 7.95 10.35
N PHE A 101 0.17 7.29 11.22
CA PHE A 101 -0.74 6.21 10.81
C PHE A 101 -1.88 6.70 9.91
N ILE A 102 -2.46 7.87 10.20
CA ILE A 102 -3.49 8.47 9.35
C ILE A 102 -2.90 8.79 7.96
N TRP A 103 -1.69 9.36 7.91
CA TRP A 103 -1.00 9.62 6.65
C TRP A 103 -0.75 8.34 5.83
N MET A 104 -0.20 7.31 6.47
CA MET A 104 0.02 6.01 5.83
C MET A 104 -1.30 5.37 5.37
N GLY A 105 -2.38 5.52 6.15
CA GLY A 105 -3.72 5.06 5.79
C GLY A 105 -4.27 5.74 4.54
N ILE A 106 -4.11 7.07 4.42
CA ILE A 106 -4.52 7.83 3.24
C ILE A 106 -3.76 7.33 2.00
N LEU A 107 -2.43 7.18 2.10
CA LEU A 107 -1.61 6.65 1.01
C LEU A 107 -1.99 5.21 0.64
N ALA A 108 -2.34 4.38 1.62
CA ALA A 108 -2.76 3.01 1.38
C ALA A 108 -4.08 2.94 0.61
N VAL A 109 -5.07 3.76 0.99
CA VAL A 109 -6.35 3.85 0.27
C VAL A 109 -6.13 4.30 -1.17
N ILE A 110 -5.34 5.36 -1.38
CA ILE A 110 -4.99 5.85 -2.73
C ILE A 110 -4.29 4.74 -3.53
N GLY A 111 -3.33 4.05 -2.92
CA GLY A 111 -2.61 2.95 -3.53
C GLY A 111 -3.52 1.80 -3.97
N VAL A 112 -4.47 1.40 -3.12
CA VAL A 112 -5.45 0.34 -3.43
C VAL A 112 -6.36 0.75 -4.59
N VAL A 113 -6.81 2.01 -4.64
CA VAL A 113 -7.61 2.51 -5.76
C VAL A 113 -6.81 2.44 -7.07
N ILE A 114 -5.54 2.87 -7.06
CA ILE A 114 -4.66 2.78 -8.23
C ILE A 114 -4.42 1.31 -8.63
N ALA A 115 -4.19 0.42 -7.66
CA ALA A 115 -4.01 -1.01 -7.91
C ALA A 115 -5.27 -1.63 -8.56
N GLY A 116 -6.47 -1.23 -8.12
CA GLY A 116 -7.74 -1.66 -8.71
C GLY A 116 -7.89 -1.24 -10.17
N LEU A 117 -7.57 0.02 -10.47
CA LEU A 117 -7.60 0.55 -11.83
C LEU A 117 -6.57 -0.14 -12.73
N LEU A 118 -5.34 -0.31 -12.26
CA LEU A 118 -4.28 -1.01 -13.01
C LEU A 118 -4.64 -2.47 -13.24
N ALA A 119 -5.17 -3.17 -12.24
CA ALA A 119 -5.63 -4.55 -12.37
C ALA A 119 -6.71 -4.68 -13.47
N PHE A 120 -7.60 -3.68 -13.59
CA PHE A 120 -8.63 -3.66 -14.63
C PHE A 120 -8.02 -3.54 -16.03
N VAL A 121 -7.05 -2.64 -16.20
CA VAL A 121 -6.35 -2.45 -17.49
C VAL A 121 -5.52 -3.70 -17.86
N PHE A 122 -4.86 -4.34 -16.90
CA PHE A 122 -4.00 -5.50 -17.15
C PHE A 122 -4.73 -6.84 -17.20
N ALA A 123 -6.00 -6.92 -16.80
CA ALA A 123 -6.77 -8.16 -16.82
C ALA A 123 -6.89 -8.76 -18.23
N ALA A 124 -7.11 -7.93 -19.25
CA ALA A 124 -7.22 -8.37 -20.64
C ALA A 124 -5.91 -8.99 -21.20
N PRO A 125 -4.75 -8.28 -21.17
CA PRO A 125 -3.48 -8.86 -21.66
C PRO A 125 -3.02 -10.06 -20.83
N ALA A 126 -3.24 -10.06 -19.51
CA ALA A 126 -2.91 -11.20 -18.67
C ALA A 126 -3.76 -12.43 -18.98
N GLY A 127 -5.06 -12.24 -19.25
CA GLY A 127 -5.95 -13.33 -19.66
C GLY A 127 -5.48 -14.02 -20.95
N ILE A 128 -4.99 -13.26 -21.92
CA ILE A 128 -4.42 -13.79 -23.17
C ILE A 128 -3.15 -14.61 -22.90
N LEU A 129 -2.26 -14.11 -22.03
CA LEU A 129 -1.03 -14.81 -21.66
C LEU A 129 -1.34 -16.13 -20.94
N ILE A 130 -2.29 -16.14 -20.00
CA ILE A 130 -2.71 -17.34 -19.27
C ILE A 130 -3.31 -18.37 -20.24
N ALA A 131 -4.20 -17.94 -21.15
CA ALA A 131 -4.78 -18.81 -22.16
C ALA A 131 -3.72 -19.43 -23.09
N LYS A 132 -2.71 -18.64 -23.49
CA LYS A 132 -1.58 -19.12 -24.30
C LYS A 132 -0.71 -20.13 -23.53
N LEU A 133 -0.51 -19.94 -22.23
CA LEU A 133 0.24 -20.85 -21.38
C LEU A 133 -0.48 -22.19 -21.20
N ILE A 134 -1.79 -22.15 -20.92
CA ILE A 134 -2.63 -23.35 -20.80
C ILE A 134 -2.64 -24.13 -22.11
N ASN A 135 -2.80 -23.47 -23.26
CA ASN A 135 -2.76 -24.11 -24.57
C ASN A 135 -1.39 -24.74 -24.90
N ARG A 136 -0.28 -24.19 -24.38
CA ARG A 136 1.04 -24.82 -24.50
C ARG A 136 1.15 -26.08 -23.65
N MET A 137 0.61 -26.08 -22.42
CA MET A 137 0.63 -27.24 -21.53
C MET A 137 -0.33 -28.35 -21.97
N LYS A 138 -1.39 -28.00 -22.72
CA LYS A 138 -2.37 -28.96 -23.24
C LYS A 138 -1.89 -29.70 -24.50
N LYS A 139 -0.72 -29.37 -25.07
CA LYS A 139 -0.10 -30.22 -26.09
C LYS A 139 0.30 -31.54 -25.42
N PRO A 140 -0.37 -32.67 -25.75
CA PRO A 140 -0.01 -33.94 -25.18
C PRO A 140 1.40 -34.31 -25.64
N ASN A 141 2.15 -34.98 -24.76
CA ASN A 141 3.24 -35.84 -25.18
C ASN A 141 2.68 -36.86 -26.20
N VAL A 142 2.78 -36.56 -27.50
CA VAL A 142 2.48 -37.51 -28.60
C VAL A 142 3.64 -38.52 -28.75
N ALA A 143 4.18 -38.99 -27.62
CA ALA A 143 5.20 -40.03 -27.56
C ALA A 143 4.65 -41.30 -26.87
N GLN A 144 3.33 -41.48 -26.87
CA GLN A 144 2.65 -42.61 -26.24
C GLN A 144 2.17 -43.69 -27.23
N TYR A 145 2.79 -43.78 -28.41
CA TYR A 145 2.76 -44.99 -29.24
C TYR A 145 4.19 -45.51 -29.42
N ILE A 146 4.77 -45.93 -28.30
CA ILE A 146 5.73 -47.04 -28.27
C ILE A 146 4.88 -48.29 -28.55
N GLU A 147 5.31 -49.09 -29.53
CA GLU A 147 4.67 -50.35 -29.98
C GLU A 147 4.27 -51.27 -28.82
N PRO A 148 3.31 -52.19 -29.05
CA PRO A 148 3.78 -53.57 -29.16
C PRO A 148 3.04 -54.45 -30.17
N ARG A 149 3.83 -55.39 -30.71
CA ARG A 149 3.55 -56.63 -31.47
C ARG A 149 3.45 -56.56 -32.99
#